data_AF-A0AAU2IYT5-F1
#
_entry.id   AF-A0AAU2IYT5-F1
#
_cell.length_a   1.000
_cell.length_b   1.000
_cell.length_c   1.000
_cell.angle_alpha   90.00
_cell.angle_beta   90.00
_cell.angle_gamma   90.00
#
_symmetry.space_group_name_H-M   'P 1'
#
loop_
_entity.id
_entity.type
_entity.pdbx_description
1 polymer ?
#
loop_
_entity_poly.entity_id
_entity_poly.type
_entity_poly.pdbx_seq_one_letter_code
_entity_poly.pdbx_strand_id
1 'polypeptide(L)'
;MSLRVGKRAATLTGVAAALVVLCVASFWWFHRTDDTPYTVAAEPKVSVTYQGESPSKEMRTFLTVFVQRLADGDVKGIDALADGYPDGAAAARESSDFLRPLAPAAGGGPVMAHAGPVSDSRSFLQRIEAPQGGTAEAELTLSDGKHVHIQLARERGVWWGYALAPAD
;
A
#
# COMPACT_ATOMS: atom_id res chain seq x y z
N MET A 1 48.46 30.36 4.60
CA MET A 1 47.84 29.20 3.91
C MET A 1 47.17 28.31 4.96
N SER A 2 45.99 28.68 5.47
CA SER A 2 45.26 27.86 6.45
C SER A 2 43.75 28.08 6.30
N LEU A 3 43.19 27.50 5.25
CA LEU A 3 41.76 27.57 4.91
C LEU A 3 41.36 26.24 4.25
N ARG A 4 41.74 25.11 4.87
CA ARG A 4 41.32 23.76 4.40
C ARG A 4 40.86 22.82 5.52
N VAL A 5 40.88 23.25 6.78
CA VAL A 5 40.52 22.38 7.92
C VAL A 5 39.02 22.50 8.27
N GLY A 6 38.39 23.67 8.08
CA GLY A 6 36.98 23.89 8.48
C GLY A 6 35.90 23.24 7.58
N LYS A 7 36.19 22.97 6.30
CA LYS A 7 35.20 22.39 5.37
C LYS A 7 35.03 20.88 5.49
N ARG A 8 36.02 20.17 6.06
CA ARG A 8 35.99 18.69 6.19
C ARG A 8 35.21 18.23 7.42
N ALA A 9 35.23 18.99 8.50
CA ALA A 9 34.48 18.65 9.71
C ALA A 9 32.96 18.76 9.49
N ALA A 10 32.50 19.83 8.82
CA ALA A 10 31.08 20.04 8.54
C ALA A 10 30.48 18.99 7.59
N THR A 11 31.24 18.48 6.61
CA THR A 11 30.77 17.41 5.73
C THR A 11 30.74 16.05 6.42
N LEU A 12 31.69 15.73 7.30
CA LEU A 12 31.70 14.47 8.06
C LEU A 12 30.54 14.38 9.06
N THR A 13 30.19 15.48 9.74
CA THR A 13 29.03 15.50 10.66
C THR A 13 27.70 15.41 9.92
N GLY A 14 27.58 16.05 8.74
CA GLY A 14 26.38 15.96 7.90
C GLY A 14 26.15 14.57 7.30
N VAL A 15 27.23 13.90 6.86
CA VAL A 15 27.16 12.52 6.33
C VAL A 15 26.83 11.51 7.43
N ALA A 16 27.39 11.67 8.63
CA ALA A 16 27.06 10.81 9.77
C ALA A 16 25.61 10.99 10.24
N ALA A 17 25.10 12.22 10.28
CA ALA A 17 23.69 12.49 10.60
C ALA A 17 22.74 11.93 9.53
N ALA A 18 23.07 12.07 8.24
CA ALA A 18 22.28 11.48 7.15
C ALA A 18 22.29 9.95 7.20
N LEU A 19 23.42 9.32 7.52
CA LEU A 19 23.52 7.86 7.72
C LEU A 19 22.71 7.39 8.92
N VAL A 20 22.71 8.12 10.04
CA VAL A 20 21.89 7.76 11.21
C VAL A 20 20.40 7.93 10.89
N VAL A 21 19.98 8.99 10.19
CA VAL A 21 18.58 9.17 9.75
C VAL A 21 18.18 8.06 8.79
N LEU A 22 19.03 7.69 7.82
CA LEU A 22 18.77 6.58 6.92
C LEU A 22 18.68 5.25 7.67
N CYS A 23 19.61 4.95 8.58
CA CYS A 23 19.58 3.73 9.36
C CYS A 23 18.37 3.67 10.31
N VAL A 24 17.98 4.78 10.93
CA VAL A 24 16.79 4.84 11.80
C VAL A 24 15.51 4.76 10.97
N ALA A 25 15.44 5.36 9.79
CA ALA A 25 14.30 5.23 8.88
C ALA A 25 14.20 3.80 8.32
N SER A 26 15.31 3.19 7.92
CA SER A 26 15.36 1.80 7.50
C SER A 26 15.03 0.85 8.65
N PHE A 27 15.53 1.11 9.85
CA PHE A 27 15.22 0.32 11.05
C PHE A 27 13.75 0.47 11.45
N TRP A 28 13.20 1.68 11.40
CA TRP A 28 11.79 1.95 11.64
C TRP A 28 10.92 1.27 10.57
N TRP A 29 11.30 1.30 9.30
CA TRP A 29 10.66 0.54 8.22
C TRP A 29 10.72 -0.98 8.46
N PHE A 30 11.90 -1.49 8.81
CA PHE A 30 12.14 -2.90 9.16
C PHE A 30 11.57 -3.31 10.51
N HIS A 31 11.06 -2.41 11.34
CA HIS A 31 10.49 -2.73 12.66
C HIS A 31 9.11 -2.10 12.88
N ARG A 32 8.47 -1.56 11.83
CA ARG A 32 7.09 -1.07 11.89
C ARG A 32 6.17 -2.29 12.05
N THR A 33 5.88 -2.62 13.30
CA THR A 33 4.93 -3.66 13.70
C THR A 33 3.63 -3.09 14.25
N ASP A 34 3.50 -1.76 14.30
CA ASP A 34 2.41 -1.11 15.02
C ASP A 34 1.16 -0.88 14.16
N ASP A 35 0.07 -1.42 14.70
CA ASP A 35 -1.33 -1.03 14.64
C ASP A 35 -2.09 -1.26 13.32
N THR A 36 -2.77 -2.42 13.29
CA THR A 36 -3.98 -2.74 12.52
C THR A 36 -4.34 -1.73 11.42
N PRO A 37 -3.67 -1.74 10.25
CA PRO A 37 -3.95 -0.77 9.19
C PRO A 37 -5.37 -0.91 8.60
N TYR A 38 -6.05 -2.02 8.93
CA TYR A 38 -7.32 -2.44 8.35
C TYR A 38 -8.40 -2.60 9.41
N THR A 39 -8.90 -1.50 9.97
CA THR A 39 -10.16 -1.54 10.71
C THR A 39 -11.31 -1.30 9.74
N VAL A 40 -12.10 -2.35 9.48
CA VAL A 40 -13.37 -2.23 8.77
C VAL A 40 -14.33 -1.46 9.68
N ALA A 41 -15.00 -0.45 9.14
CA ALA A 41 -16.05 0.27 9.86
C ALA A 41 -17.09 -0.72 10.43
N ALA A 42 -17.59 -0.49 11.64
CA ALA A 42 -18.56 -1.38 12.29
C ALA A 42 -19.83 -1.57 11.45
N GLU A 43 -20.23 -0.55 10.70
CA GLU A 43 -21.31 -0.57 9.70
C GLU A 43 -20.75 -0.10 8.35
N PRO A 44 -20.25 -1.02 7.51
CA PRO A 44 -19.77 -0.69 6.17
C PRO A 44 -20.90 -0.10 5.33
N LYS A 45 -20.69 1.10 4.77
CA LYS A 45 -21.60 1.66 3.75
C LYS A 45 -21.49 0.97 2.38
N VAL A 46 -20.44 0.18 2.20
CA VAL A 46 -20.10 -0.49 0.94
C VAL A 46 -20.29 -1.99 1.07
N SER A 47 -20.73 -2.63 -0.01
CA SER A 47 -20.82 -4.08 -0.12
C SER A 47 -19.79 -4.56 -1.13
N VAL A 48 -18.79 -5.31 -0.67
CA VAL A 48 -17.78 -5.95 -1.52
C VAL A 48 -18.07 -7.44 -1.59
N THR A 49 -18.32 -7.95 -2.79
CA THR A 49 -18.52 -9.39 -3.02
C THR A 49 -17.34 -9.95 -3.80
N TYR A 50 -16.81 -11.08 -3.35
CA TYR A 50 -15.61 -11.70 -3.92
C TYR A 50 -15.97 -12.80 -4.91
N GLN A 51 -15.36 -12.78 -6.09
CA GLN A 51 -15.53 -13.80 -7.12
C GLN A 51 -14.31 -14.72 -7.22
N GLY A 52 -14.56 -16.01 -7.47
CA GLY A 52 -13.53 -17.03 -7.61
C GLY A 52 -13.11 -17.63 -6.27
N GLU A 53 -11.83 -18.02 -6.15
CA GLU A 53 -11.28 -18.50 -4.89
C GLU A 53 -11.34 -17.40 -3.82
N SER A 54 -11.80 -17.74 -2.63
CA SER A 54 -11.93 -16.76 -1.55
C SER A 54 -10.54 -16.31 -1.08
N PRO A 55 -10.21 -15.01 -1.18
CA PRO A 55 -8.92 -14.53 -0.73
C PRO A 55 -8.81 -14.61 0.80
N SER A 56 -7.57 -14.57 1.30
CA SER A 56 -7.27 -14.55 2.74
C SER A 56 -8.09 -13.47 3.48
N LYS A 57 -8.34 -13.69 4.78
CA LYS A 57 -9.09 -12.73 5.60
C LYS A 57 -8.43 -11.35 5.57
N GLU A 58 -7.11 -11.31 5.62
CA GLU A 58 -6.31 -10.09 5.64
C GLU A 58 -6.46 -9.32 4.31
N MET A 59 -6.40 -10.02 3.18
CA MET A 59 -6.64 -9.43 1.85
C MET A 59 -8.06 -8.89 1.71
N ARG A 60 -9.07 -9.64 2.17
CA ARG A 60 -10.47 -9.17 2.17
C ARG A 60 -10.61 -7.89 2.98
N THR A 61 -9.95 -7.84 4.13
CA THR A 61 -9.99 -6.67 5.02
C THR A 61 -9.34 -5.47 4.32
N PHE A 62 -8.18 -5.65 3.67
CA PHE A 62 -7.55 -4.61 2.85
C PHE A 62 -8.50 -4.08 1.78
N LEU A 63 -9.04 -4.96 0.93
CA LEU A 63 -9.89 -4.58 -0.20
C LEU A 63 -11.19 -3.91 0.27
N THR A 64 -11.75 -4.35 1.39
CA THR A 64 -12.94 -3.72 1.99
C THR A 64 -12.63 -2.30 2.45
N VAL A 65 -11.52 -2.10 3.17
CA VAL A 65 -11.10 -0.77 3.64
C VAL A 65 -10.76 0.16 2.48
N PHE A 66 -10.12 -0.37 1.42
CA PHE A 66 -9.87 0.37 0.19
C PHE A 66 -11.17 0.91 -0.42
N VAL A 67 -12.18 0.05 -0.60
CA VAL A 67 -13.48 0.45 -1.17
C VAL A 67 -14.23 1.42 -0.26
N GLN A 68 -14.17 1.25 1.06
CA GLN A 68 -14.75 2.20 2.02
C GLN A 68 -14.15 3.60 1.85
N ARG A 69 -12.82 3.70 1.85
CA ARG A 69 -12.12 4.97 1.68
C ARG A 69 -12.38 5.59 0.31
N LEU A 70 -12.46 4.77 -0.74
CA LEU A 70 -12.86 5.22 -2.07
C LEU A 70 -14.27 5.80 -2.07
N ALA A 71 -15.25 5.11 -1.48
CA ALA A 71 -16.63 5.57 -1.41
C ALA A 71 -16.79 6.86 -0.57
N ASP A 72 -16.00 7.00 0.50
CA ASP A 72 -15.97 8.22 1.32
C ASP A 72 -15.15 9.36 0.68
N GLY A 73 -14.48 9.12 -0.46
CA GLY A 73 -13.60 10.10 -1.10
C GLY A 73 -12.33 10.41 -0.30
N ASP A 74 -11.94 9.52 0.62
CA ASP A 74 -10.80 9.66 1.51
C ASP A 74 -9.47 9.34 0.79
N VAL A 75 -9.04 10.28 -0.05
CA VAL A 75 -7.78 10.21 -0.81
C VAL A 75 -6.57 10.03 0.11
N LYS A 76 -6.53 10.73 1.26
CA LYS A 76 -5.41 10.60 2.20
C LYS A 76 -5.36 9.20 2.81
N GLY A 77 -6.52 8.64 3.11
CA GLY A 77 -6.64 7.26 3.55
C GLY A 77 -6.18 6.29 2.47
N ILE A 78 -6.54 6.48 1.21
CA ILE A 78 -6.06 5.61 0.12
C ILE A 78 -4.54 5.67 -0.01
N ASP A 79 -3.94 6.86 0.02
CA ASP A 79 -2.47 7.04 -0.02
C ASP A 79 -1.80 6.27 1.14
N ALA A 80 -2.40 6.28 2.33
CA ALA A 80 -1.88 5.56 3.49
C ALA A 80 -1.94 4.03 3.36
N LEU A 81 -2.79 3.47 2.48
CA LEU A 81 -2.80 2.03 2.17
C LEU A 81 -1.59 1.60 1.32
N ALA A 82 -0.99 2.57 0.61
CA ALA A 82 0.20 2.39 -0.19
C ALA A 82 1.49 2.75 0.57
N ASP A 83 1.39 3.42 1.73
CA ASP A 83 2.52 3.77 2.61
C ASP A 83 3.13 2.51 3.23
N GLY A 84 4.05 1.89 2.49
CA GLY A 84 4.56 0.54 2.79
C GLY A 84 5.03 -0.20 1.53
N TYR A 85 4.55 0.23 0.36
CA TYR A 85 4.94 -0.35 -0.92
C TYR A 85 6.32 0.19 -1.37
N PRO A 86 7.31 -0.66 -1.69
CA PRO A 86 8.58 -0.21 -2.25
C PRO A 86 8.36 0.59 -3.54
N ASP A 87 8.87 1.81 -3.62
CA ASP A 87 8.69 2.77 -4.73
C ASP A 87 7.27 3.33 -4.93
N GLY A 88 6.32 3.00 -4.03
CA GLY A 88 4.90 3.33 -4.20
C GLY A 88 4.48 4.77 -3.86
N ALA A 89 5.34 5.61 -3.27
CA ALA A 89 4.91 6.93 -2.77
C ALA A 89 4.41 7.88 -3.88
N ALA A 90 5.07 7.89 -5.04
CA ALA A 90 4.61 8.67 -6.20
C ALA A 90 3.39 8.02 -6.87
N ALA A 91 3.45 6.70 -7.06
CA ALA A 91 2.36 5.91 -7.64
C ALA A 91 1.07 5.97 -6.81
N ALA A 92 1.17 6.08 -5.48
CA ALA A 92 0.04 6.23 -4.56
C ALA A 92 -0.73 7.53 -4.81
N ARG A 93 0.00 8.64 -4.99
CA ARG A 93 -0.61 9.94 -5.23
C ARG A 93 -1.33 9.97 -6.58
N GLU A 94 -0.67 9.46 -7.62
CA GLU A 94 -1.28 9.30 -8.96
C GLU A 94 -2.51 8.39 -8.89
N SER A 95 -2.41 7.32 -8.08
CA SER A 95 -3.51 6.41 -7.80
C SER A 95 -4.73 7.14 -7.28
N SER A 96 -4.57 7.86 -6.19
CA SER A 96 -5.68 8.57 -5.55
C SER A 96 -6.30 9.66 -6.43
N ASP A 97 -5.49 10.35 -7.24
CA ASP A 97 -6.00 11.38 -8.14
C ASP A 97 -6.89 10.79 -9.25
N PHE A 98 -6.54 9.63 -9.81
CA PHE A 98 -7.42 8.95 -10.78
C PHE A 98 -8.62 8.28 -10.11
N LEU A 99 -8.51 7.85 -8.85
CA LEU A 99 -9.58 7.20 -8.10
C LEU A 99 -10.65 8.19 -7.63
N ARG A 100 -10.30 9.46 -7.37
CA ARG A 100 -11.23 10.50 -6.89
C ARG A 100 -12.54 10.59 -7.70
N PRO A 101 -12.55 10.61 -9.06
CA PRO A 101 -13.79 10.59 -9.83
C PRO A 101 -14.60 9.29 -9.75
N LEU A 102 -14.04 8.21 -9.20
CA LEU A 102 -14.69 6.90 -9.06
C LEU A 102 -15.44 6.74 -7.72
N ALA A 103 -15.23 7.63 -6.76
CA ALA A 103 -15.86 7.58 -5.43
C ALA A 103 -17.39 7.40 -5.46
N PRO A 104 -18.17 8.10 -6.30
CA PRO A 104 -19.62 7.90 -6.37
C PRO A 104 -20.01 6.49 -6.79
N ALA A 105 -19.25 5.87 -7.70
CA ALA A 105 -19.53 4.51 -8.16
C ALA A 105 -19.21 3.45 -7.08
N ALA A 106 -18.18 3.70 -6.27
CA ALA A 106 -17.85 2.84 -5.13
C ALA A 106 -18.88 2.92 -3.99
N GLY A 107 -19.47 4.09 -3.75
CA GLY A 107 -20.51 4.29 -2.72
C GLY A 107 -21.95 4.04 -3.20
N GLY A 108 -22.19 4.01 -4.50
CA GLY A 108 -23.53 3.96 -5.11
C GLY A 108 -24.13 2.56 -5.28
N GLY A 109 -23.40 1.50 -4.97
CA GLY A 109 -23.88 0.13 -5.21
C GLY A 109 -22.87 -0.95 -4.87
N PRO A 110 -23.17 -2.22 -5.20
CA PRO A 110 -22.28 -3.34 -4.93
C PRO A 110 -20.98 -3.21 -5.75
N VAL A 111 -19.86 -3.56 -5.12
CA VAL A 111 -18.55 -3.67 -5.75
C VAL A 111 -18.18 -5.14 -5.85
N MET A 112 -17.72 -5.55 -7.02
CA MET A 112 -17.22 -6.91 -7.25
C MET A 112 -15.70 -6.91 -7.17
N ALA A 113 -15.13 -7.83 -6.40
CA ALA A 113 -13.68 -7.99 -6.28
C ALA A 113 -13.25 -9.36 -6.78
N HIS A 114 -12.25 -9.39 -7.65
CA HIS A 114 -11.53 -10.61 -8.03
C HIS A 114 -10.09 -10.48 -7.57
N ALA A 115 -9.68 -11.33 -6.63
CA ALA A 115 -8.31 -11.34 -6.13
C ALA A 115 -7.54 -12.48 -6.79
N GLY A 116 -6.40 -12.16 -7.39
CA GLY A 116 -5.47 -13.12 -7.96
C GLY A 116 -4.73 -13.94 -6.89
N PRO A 117 -4.03 -15.00 -7.32
CA PRO A 117 -3.23 -15.83 -6.41
C PRO A 117 -2.06 -15.03 -5.83
N VAL A 118 -1.65 -15.41 -4.61
CA VAL A 118 -0.44 -14.85 -4.00
C VAL A 118 0.80 -15.51 -4.59
N SER A 119 1.69 -14.72 -5.14
CA SER A 119 3.00 -15.14 -5.64
C SER A 119 4.09 -14.73 -4.65
N ASP A 120 5.04 -15.63 -4.34
CA ASP A 120 6.23 -15.28 -3.56
C ASP A 120 7.49 -15.75 -4.30
N SER A 121 8.09 -14.82 -5.03
CA SER A 121 9.31 -15.03 -5.83
C SER A 121 10.60 -14.91 -5.00
N ARG A 122 10.50 -14.60 -3.70
CA ARG A 122 11.67 -14.44 -2.82
C ARG A 122 12.39 -15.77 -2.61
N SER A 123 13.69 -15.72 -2.35
CA SER A 123 14.50 -16.91 -2.11
C SER A 123 14.11 -17.61 -0.80
N PHE A 124 14.50 -18.87 -0.63
CA PHE A 124 14.22 -19.62 0.60
C PHE A 124 14.71 -18.91 1.88
N LEU A 125 15.93 -18.35 1.85
CA LEU A 125 16.48 -17.61 2.99
C LEU A 125 15.66 -16.35 3.31
N GLN A 126 15.24 -15.61 2.29
CA GLN A 126 14.38 -14.43 2.46
C GLN A 126 13.01 -14.78 3.03
N ARG A 127 12.46 -15.95 2.69
CA ARG A 127 11.20 -16.44 3.26
C ARG A 127 11.33 -16.85 4.72
N ILE A 128 12.50 -17.31 5.16
CA ILE A 128 12.78 -17.61 6.57
C ILE A 128 12.91 -16.30 7.37
N GLU A 129 13.61 -15.30 6.83
CA GLU A 129 13.81 -14.01 7.49
C GLU A 129 12.54 -13.17 7.58
N ALA A 130 11.69 -13.23 6.54
CA ALA A 130 10.43 -12.50 6.45
C ALA A 130 9.28 -13.44 6.04
N PRO A 131 8.78 -14.26 6.97
CA PRO A 131 7.68 -15.19 6.71
C PRO A 131 6.40 -14.43 6.34
N GLN A 132 5.57 -15.05 5.51
CA GLN A 132 4.27 -14.49 5.05
C GLN A 132 4.36 -13.21 4.22
N GLY A 133 5.31 -13.15 3.29
CA GLY A 133 5.33 -12.11 2.26
C GLY A 133 4.89 -12.64 0.90
N GLY A 134 4.88 -11.75 -0.10
CA GLY A 134 4.50 -12.06 -1.47
C GLY A 134 3.84 -10.87 -2.16
N THR A 135 3.42 -11.06 -3.40
CA THR A 135 2.66 -10.09 -4.18
C THR A 135 1.37 -10.72 -4.68
N ALA A 136 0.38 -9.90 -4.97
CA ALA A 136 -0.87 -10.30 -5.58
C ALA A 136 -1.42 -9.13 -6.41
N GLU A 137 -2.45 -9.41 -7.19
CA GLU A 137 -3.22 -8.41 -7.91
C GLU A 137 -4.69 -8.56 -7.57
N ALA A 138 -5.45 -7.47 -7.61
CA ALA A 138 -6.89 -7.51 -7.47
C ALA A 138 -7.56 -6.58 -8.47
N GLU A 139 -8.68 -7.03 -9.01
CA GLU A 139 -9.55 -6.27 -9.90
C GLU A 139 -10.84 -5.94 -9.15
N LEU A 140 -11.23 -4.67 -9.14
CA LEU A 140 -12.54 -4.25 -8.67
C LEU A 140 -13.39 -3.84 -9.86
N THR A 141 -14.65 -4.27 -9.88
CA THR A 141 -15.69 -3.72 -10.76
C THR A 141 -16.67 -2.93 -9.91
N LEU A 142 -16.76 -1.63 -10.19
CA LEU A 142 -17.64 -0.69 -9.49
C LEU A 142 -19.08 -0.78 -9.99
N SER A 143 -20.00 -0.11 -9.32
CA SER A 143 -21.44 -0.18 -9.64
C SER A 143 -21.80 0.37 -11.02
N ASP A 144 -20.99 1.27 -11.57
CA ASP A 144 -21.12 1.82 -12.92
C ASP A 144 -20.37 1.01 -14.00
N GLY A 145 -19.80 -0.14 -13.63
CA GLY A 145 -19.05 -1.03 -14.52
C GLY A 145 -17.60 -0.64 -14.74
N LYS A 146 -17.09 0.44 -14.14
CA LYS A 146 -15.67 0.79 -14.23
C LYS A 146 -14.81 -0.20 -13.45
N HIS A 147 -13.58 -0.38 -13.93
CA HIS A 147 -12.62 -1.29 -13.34
C HIS A 147 -11.51 -0.53 -12.61
N VAL A 148 -11.02 -1.11 -11.51
CA VAL A 148 -9.86 -0.62 -10.76
C VAL A 148 -8.92 -1.81 -10.54
N HIS A 149 -7.75 -1.74 -11.15
CA HIS A 149 -6.67 -2.71 -10.93
C HIS A 149 -5.82 -2.28 -9.73
N ILE A 150 -5.54 -3.19 -8.81
CA ILE A 150 -4.79 -2.95 -7.57
C ILE A 150 -3.59 -3.90 -7.50
N GLN A 151 -2.38 -3.33 -7.40
CA GLN A 151 -1.18 -4.10 -7.07
C GLN A 151 -1.02 -4.20 -5.56
N LEU A 152 -0.74 -5.41 -5.08
CA LEU A 152 -0.69 -5.74 -3.68
C LEU A 152 0.66 -6.37 -3.33
N ALA A 153 1.23 -5.94 -2.22
CA ALA A 153 2.40 -6.57 -1.61
C ALA A 153 2.05 -6.98 -0.19
N ARG A 154 2.57 -8.11 0.25
CA ARG A 154 2.47 -8.60 1.61
C ARG A 154 3.84 -8.61 2.23
N GLU A 155 3.94 -8.06 3.43
CA GLU A 155 5.13 -8.13 4.25
C GLU A 155 4.74 -8.41 5.69
N ARG A 156 5.33 -9.46 6.29
CA ARG A 156 5.09 -9.86 7.69
C ARG A 156 3.61 -9.99 8.06
N GLY A 157 2.83 -10.52 7.13
CA GLY A 157 1.40 -10.74 7.33
C GLY A 157 0.50 -9.55 6.99
N VAL A 158 1.06 -8.35 6.77
CA VAL A 158 0.34 -7.12 6.43
C VAL A 158 0.34 -6.93 4.91
N TRP A 159 -0.83 -6.69 4.33
CA TRP A 159 -0.96 -6.30 2.92
C TRP A 159 -0.69 -4.80 2.76
N TRP A 160 -0.32 -4.36 1.57
CA TRP A 160 -0.14 -2.98 1.15
C TRP A 160 -0.53 -2.92 -0.32
N GLY A 161 -0.94 -1.76 -0.83
CA GLY A 161 -1.23 -1.67 -2.26
C GLY A 161 -1.67 -0.32 -2.74
N TYR A 162 -1.60 -0.15 -4.04
CA TYR A 162 -2.06 1.04 -4.77
C TYR A 162 -2.78 0.59 -6.04
N ALA A 163 -3.72 1.39 -6.49
CA ALA A 163 -4.38 1.14 -7.76
C ALA A 163 -3.57 1.69 -8.93
N LEU A 164 -3.61 1.03 -10.08
CA LEU A 164 -2.97 1.48 -11.31
C LEU A 164 -3.94 2.30 -12.14
N ALA A 165 -3.51 3.48 -12.58
CA ALA A 165 -4.22 4.21 -13.60
C ALA A 165 -4.19 3.40 -14.91
N PRO A 166 -5.26 3.41 -15.71
CA PRO A 166 -5.22 2.87 -17.07
C PRO A 166 -4.07 3.52 -17.86
N ALA A 167 -3.39 2.75 -18.70
CA ALA A 167 -2.45 3.33 -19.65
C ALA A 167 -3.25 4.12 -20.71
N ASP A 168 -2.95 5.41 -20.85
CA ASP A 168 -3.49 6.29 -21.89
C ASP A 168 -3.09 5.87 -23.31
#